data_AF-A0A800CXW1-F1
#
_entry.id   AF-A0A800CXW1-F1
#
_cell.length_a   1.000
_cell.length_b   1.000
_cell.length_c   1.000
_cell.angle_alpha   90.00
_cell.angle_beta   90.00
_cell.angle_gamma   90.00
#
_symmetry.space_group_name_H-M   'P 1'
#
loop_
_entity.id
_entity.type
_entity.pdbx_description
1 polymer ?
#
loop_
_entity_poly.entity_id
_entity_poly.type
_entity_poly.pdbx_seq_one_letter_code
_entity_poly.pdbx_strand_id
1 'polypeptide(L)'
;MPPSHSPVDVAFSAITEEIDLGLPKLPEPFDLQPLFPGDRLLRFHPNWFITDFKQTETSFTVSIKDYVTDEEFPLTGSFIFNSTDQELLKIQLSGTININISFLKRNNRFKVQISTLEKELDPNDPLLLWVRAIKEYVRIYIKRTPATLFFRILMNKMILKMDPSQRKICLMMAKITAVELLVIILVVIGYVNFVL
;
A
#
# COMPACT_ATOMS: atom_id res chain seq x y z
N MET A 1 54.50 -6.20 -21.16
CA MET A 1 53.24 -5.43 -21.06
C MET A 1 52.09 -6.42 -21.14
N PRO A 2 51.32 -6.62 -20.05
CA PRO A 2 50.11 -7.43 -20.08
C PRO A 2 48.94 -6.63 -20.68
N PRO A 3 47.94 -7.28 -21.30
CA PRO A 3 46.79 -6.59 -21.87
C PRO A 3 45.86 -6.10 -20.74
N SER A 4 45.45 -4.83 -20.88
CA SER A 4 44.44 -4.17 -20.07
C SER A 4 43.08 -4.86 -20.26
N HIS A 5 42.59 -5.50 -19.20
CA HIS A 5 41.17 -5.85 -19.10
C HIS A 5 40.39 -4.59 -18.70
N SER A 6 39.65 -4.02 -19.64
CA SER A 6 38.56 -3.10 -19.33
C SER A 6 37.47 -3.87 -18.58
N PRO A 7 36.90 -3.34 -17.49
CA PRO A 7 35.78 -3.98 -16.82
C PRO A 7 34.55 -3.87 -17.72
N VAL A 8 33.91 -5.01 -17.95
CA VAL A 8 32.63 -5.13 -18.64
C VAL A 8 31.60 -4.30 -17.87
N ASP A 9 31.02 -3.29 -18.52
CA ASP A 9 29.83 -2.59 -18.05
C ASP A 9 28.69 -3.61 -17.93
N VAL A 10 28.47 -4.10 -16.71
CA VAL A 10 27.28 -4.87 -16.36
C VAL A 10 26.12 -3.87 -16.34
N ALA A 11 25.43 -3.74 -17.48
CA ALA A 11 24.13 -3.10 -17.53
C ALA A 11 23.17 -3.91 -16.66
N PHE A 12 23.00 -3.52 -15.40
CA PHE A 12 21.96 -4.06 -14.53
C PHE A 12 20.60 -3.71 -15.15
N SER A 13 19.99 -4.67 -15.83
CA SER A 13 18.64 -4.52 -16.36
C SER A 13 17.66 -4.48 -15.19
N ALA A 14 17.10 -3.30 -14.88
CA ALA A 14 16.03 -3.20 -13.91
C ALA A 14 14.81 -4.00 -14.40
N ILE A 15 14.38 -4.99 -13.62
CA ILE A 15 13.17 -5.75 -13.90
C ILE A 15 12.01 -4.81 -13.65
N THR A 16 11.24 -4.54 -14.71
CA THR A 16 10.10 -3.62 -14.66
C THR A 16 8.82 -4.39 -14.94
N GLU A 17 7.97 -4.51 -13.94
CA GLU A 17 6.68 -5.20 -14.03
C GLU A 17 5.53 -4.20 -14.01
N GLU A 18 4.66 -4.24 -15.03
CA GLU A 18 3.45 -3.41 -15.12
C GLU A 18 2.23 -4.24 -14.75
N ILE A 19 1.55 -3.83 -13.68
CA ILE A 19 0.41 -4.54 -13.10
C ILE A 19 -0.85 -3.69 -13.29
N ASP A 20 -1.84 -4.22 -14.02
CA ASP A 20 -3.17 -3.61 -14.09
C ASP A 20 -3.88 -3.84 -12.75
N LEU A 21 -4.15 -2.77 -12.04
CA LEU A 21 -4.81 -2.84 -10.75
C LEU A 21 -6.33 -2.95 -10.89
N GLY A 22 -6.94 -2.89 -12.08
CA GLY A 22 -8.38 -3.10 -12.26
C GLY A 22 -9.24 -2.19 -11.38
N LEU A 23 -8.77 -0.96 -11.16
CA LEU A 23 -9.55 0.08 -10.48
C LEU A 23 -10.59 0.66 -11.45
N PRO A 24 -11.78 1.04 -10.96
CA PRO A 24 -12.77 1.75 -11.77
C PRO A 24 -12.21 3.11 -12.23
N LYS A 25 -12.88 3.72 -13.21
CA LYS A 25 -12.54 5.05 -13.73
C LYS A 25 -12.34 6.03 -12.58
N LEU A 26 -11.15 6.65 -12.54
CA LEU A 26 -10.82 7.68 -11.54
C LEU A 26 -11.64 8.95 -11.83
N PRO A 27 -12.24 9.58 -10.82
CA PRO A 27 -12.93 10.86 -11.01
C PRO A 27 -11.90 11.95 -11.32
N GLU A 28 -12.13 12.81 -12.31
CA GLU A 28 -11.22 13.91 -12.63
C GLU A 28 -11.72 15.23 -12.02
N PRO A 29 -10.85 16.04 -11.36
CA PRO A 29 -9.46 15.74 -10.99
C PRO A 29 -9.35 14.77 -9.80
N PHE A 30 -8.34 13.89 -9.82
CA PHE A 30 -8.04 12.98 -8.70
C PHE A 30 -6.66 13.31 -8.14
N ASP A 31 -6.60 13.63 -6.86
CA ASP A 31 -5.35 13.89 -6.15
C ASP A 31 -5.13 12.83 -5.05
N LEU A 32 -3.97 12.18 -5.09
CA LEU A 32 -3.56 11.17 -4.12
C LEU A 32 -2.91 11.77 -2.88
N GLN A 33 -2.35 12.98 -2.97
CA GLN A 33 -1.61 13.63 -1.88
C GLN A 33 -2.43 13.72 -0.57
N PRO A 34 -3.69 14.20 -0.56
CA PRO A 34 -4.46 14.28 0.68
C PRO A 34 -4.81 12.91 1.29
N LEU A 35 -4.71 11.82 0.52
CA LEU A 35 -4.99 10.47 1.00
C LEU A 35 -3.86 9.92 1.86
N PHE A 36 -2.63 10.36 1.60
CA PHE A 36 -1.40 9.80 2.15
C PHE A 36 -0.52 10.86 2.83
N PRO A 37 -0.99 11.50 3.91
CA PRO A 37 -0.14 12.40 4.68
C PRO A 37 0.94 11.62 5.43
N GLY A 38 2.17 12.14 5.38
CA GLY A 38 3.32 11.66 6.16
C GLY A 38 3.68 10.20 5.88
N ASP A 39 3.86 9.42 6.94
CA ASP A 39 4.28 8.02 6.90
C ASP A 39 3.16 7.04 6.51
N ARG A 40 1.93 7.54 6.28
CA ARG A 40 0.75 6.69 6.07
C ARG A 40 0.95 5.69 4.94
N LEU A 41 1.65 6.11 3.89
CA LEU A 41 1.89 5.25 2.74
C LEU A 41 2.74 4.02 3.10
N LEU A 42 3.76 4.21 3.94
CA LEU A 42 4.64 3.14 4.44
C LEU A 42 3.91 2.20 5.39
N ARG A 43 2.98 2.73 6.20
CA ARG A 43 2.18 1.95 7.15
C ARG A 43 1.28 0.92 6.48
N PHE A 44 1.06 0.98 5.16
CA PHE A 44 0.34 -0.08 4.43
C PHE A 44 1.18 -1.33 4.19
N HIS A 45 2.50 -1.27 4.37
CA HIS A 45 3.35 -2.43 4.20
C HIS A 45 2.98 -3.49 5.25
N PRO A 46 2.83 -4.78 4.87
CA PRO A 46 2.26 -5.80 5.75
C PRO A 46 3.11 -6.07 7.00
N ASN A 47 4.43 -5.87 6.91
CA ASN A 47 5.38 -6.30 7.94
C ASN A 47 6.05 -5.13 8.67
N TRP A 48 5.94 -3.91 8.12
CA TRP A 48 6.70 -2.78 8.65
C TRP A 48 5.95 -2.07 9.74
N PHE A 49 6.69 -1.73 10.78
CA PHE A 49 6.27 -0.80 11.80
C PHE A 49 7.17 0.43 11.78
N ILE A 50 6.54 1.59 11.74
CA ILE A 50 7.21 2.87 11.60
C ILE A 50 7.41 3.48 12.99
N THR A 51 8.67 3.60 13.41
CA THR A 51 9.03 4.08 14.77
C THR A 51 9.38 5.56 14.80
N ASP A 52 10.19 6.03 13.86
CA ASP A 52 10.58 7.44 13.72
C ASP A 52 10.49 7.84 12.24
N PHE A 53 9.64 8.80 11.92
CA PHE A 53 9.46 9.29 10.55
C PHE A 53 9.75 10.78 10.49
N LYS A 54 10.67 11.15 9.60
CA LYS A 54 11.04 12.53 9.31
C LYS A 54 10.89 12.76 7.81
N GLN A 55 10.14 13.78 7.44
CA GLN A 55 9.92 14.15 6.05
C GLN A 55 10.41 15.58 5.80
N THR A 56 11.16 15.73 4.72
CA THR A 56 11.65 17.00 4.20
C THR A 56 11.10 17.16 2.79
N GLU A 57 10.05 17.98 2.65
CA GLU A 57 9.30 18.21 1.41
C GLU A 57 8.86 16.90 0.73
N THR A 58 9.64 16.42 -0.23
CA THR A 58 9.39 15.22 -1.04
C THR A 58 10.20 14.01 -0.58
N SER A 59 11.26 14.22 0.21
CA SER A 59 12.13 13.17 0.72
C SER A 59 11.76 12.78 2.14
N PHE A 60 12.02 11.54 2.53
CA PHE A 60 11.81 11.08 3.89
C PHE A 60 12.94 10.16 4.35
N THR A 61 13.14 10.16 5.66
CA THR A 61 13.96 9.20 6.39
C THR A 61 13.08 8.57 7.46
N VAL A 62 13.13 7.25 7.55
CA VAL A 62 12.28 6.50 8.46
C VAL A 62 13.02 5.34 9.09
N SER A 63 12.81 5.13 10.38
CA SER A 63 13.23 3.93 11.08
C SER A 63 12.11 2.89 11.03
N ILE A 64 12.43 1.71 10.52
CA ILE A 64 11.48 0.62 10.32
C ILE A 64 11.90 -0.55 11.19
N LYS A 65 10.93 -1.13 11.90
CA LYS A 65 11.03 -2.46 12.48
C LYS A 65 10.25 -3.45 11.60
N ASP A 66 10.92 -4.46 11.06
CA ASP A 66 10.26 -5.54 10.32
C ASP A 66 9.88 -6.66 11.29
N TYR A 67 8.59 -6.95 11.40
CA TYR A 67 8.07 -7.95 12.34
C TYR A 67 8.28 -9.40 11.89
N VAL A 68 8.73 -9.64 10.65
CA VAL A 68 9.03 -11.00 10.17
C VAL A 68 10.47 -11.38 10.49
N THR A 69 11.41 -10.45 10.30
CA THR A 69 12.83 -10.67 10.58
C THR A 69 13.25 -10.21 11.98
N ASP A 70 12.40 -9.42 12.66
CA ASP A 70 12.69 -8.69 13.91
C ASP A 70 13.88 -7.74 13.81
N GLU A 71 14.24 -7.35 12.58
CA GLU A 71 15.33 -6.42 12.30
C GLU A 71 14.83 -4.98 12.27
N GLU A 72 15.66 -4.07 12.76
CA GLU A 72 15.46 -2.63 12.65
C GLU A 72 16.45 -2.05 11.64
N PHE A 73 15.94 -1.30 10.66
CA PHE A 73 16.75 -0.67 9.65
C PHE A 73 16.24 0.73 9.29
N PRO A 74 17.14 1.66 8.94
CA PRO A 74 16.75 2.93 8.37
C PRO A 74 16.40 2.75 6.88
N LEU A 75 15.32 3.38 6.45
CA LEU A 75 14.92 3.50 5.06
C LEU A 75 14.87 4.98 4.68
N THR A 76 15.38 5.30 3.49
CA THR A 76 15.25 6.64 2.92
C THR A 76 14.49 6.55 1.61
N GLY A 77 13.84 7.64 1.22
CA GLY A 77 13.11 7.64 -0.03
C GLY A 77 12.47 8.97 -0.36
N SER A 78 11.68 8.97 -1.42
CA SER A 78 10.87 10.12 -1.81
C SER A 78 9.46 9.71 -2.24
N PHE A 79 8.51 10.59 -1.93
CA PHE A 79 7.15 10.55 -2.45
C PHE A 79 6.94 11.75 -3.35
N ILE A 80 6.74 11.49 -4.64
CA ILE A 80 6.45 12.53 -5.64
C ILE A 80 5.02 12.32 -6.09
N PHE A 81 4.13 13.24 -5.72
CA PHE A 81 2.73 13.22 -6.10
C PHE A 81 2.51 14.06 -7.35
N ASN A 82 1.64 13.58 -8.24
CA ASN A 82 1.23 14.30 -9.47
C ASN A 82 2.43 14.82 -10.28
N SER A 83 3.44 13.97 -10.44
CA SER A 83 4.66 14.25 -11.24
C SER A 83 4.29 14.63 -12.68
N THR A 84 3.29 13.93 -13.24
CA THR A 84 2.70 14.25 -14.55
C THR A 84 1.19 13.94 -14.52
N ASP A 85 0.43 14.39 -15.53
CA ASP A 85 -1.00 14.07 -15.68
C ASP A 85 -1.28 12.54 -15.72
N GLN A 86 -0.26 11.76 -16.06
CA GLN A 86 -0.33 10.29 -16.11
C GLN A 86 0.36 9.61 -14.93
N GLU A 87 1.21 10.28 -14.14
CA GLU A 87 1.91 9.70 -12.99
C GLU A 87 1.44 10.37 -11.71
N LEU A 88 0.51 9.69 -11.02
CA LEU A 88 -0.20 10.24 -9.86
C LEU A 88 0.61 10.11 -8.57
N LEU A 89 1.46 9.09 -8.48
CA LEU A 89 2.37 8.90 -7.36
C LEU A 89 3.59 8.12 -7.83
N LYS A 90 4.77 8.61 -7.48
CA LYS A 90 6.03 7.90 -7.60
C LYS A 90 6.65 7.75 -6.23
N ILE A 91 7.03 6.52 -5.90
CA ILE A 91 7.71 6.15 -4.66
C ILE A 91 9.09 5.66 -5.03
N GLN A 92 10.11 6.35 -4.54
CA GLN A 92 11.49 5.89 -4.68
C GLN A 92 12.00 5.52 -3.30
N LEU A 93 12.40 4.27 -3.13
CA LEU A 93 13.02 3.77 -1.91
C LEU A 93 14.51 3.58 -2.19
N SER A 94 15.34 4.10 -1.30
CA SER A 94 16.79 4.04 -1.35
C SER A 94 17.33 3.59 0.00
N GLY A 95 18.23 2.62 0.00
CA GLY A 95 18.77 1.98 1.21
C GLY A 95 19.29 0.59 0.90
N THR A 96 18.90 -0.39 1.71
CA THR A 96 19.16 -1.83 1.47
C THR A 96 18.44 -2.39 0.25
N ILE A 97 17.42 -1.68 -0.24
CA ILE A 97 16.59 -2.06 -1.39
C ILE A 97 16.35 -0.83 -2.25
N ASN A 98 16.76 -0.89 -3.52
CA ASN A 98 16.49 0.14 -4.51
C ASN A 98 15.24 -0.24 -5.29
N ILE A 99 14.12 0.37 -4.93
CA ILE A 99 12.81 0.07 -5.49
C ILE A 99 12.17 1.36 -5.96
N ASN A 100 11.66 1.36 -7.19
CA ASN A 100 10.85 2.45 -7.73
C ASN A 100 9.46 1.94 -8.06
N ILE A 101 8.43 2.59 -7.49
CA ILE A 101 7.02 2.25 -7.72
C ILE A 101 6.32 3.47 -8.29
N SER A 102 5.83 3.37 -9.51
CA SER A 102 5.07 4.41 -10.19
C SER A 102 3.61 4.00 -10.35
N PHE A 103 2.70 4.80 -9.82
CA PHE A 103 1.26 4.69 -9.99
C PHE A 103 0.82 5.55 -11.18
N LEU A 104 0.46 4.87 -12.26
CA LEU A 104 0.19 5.47 -13.56
C LEU A 104 -1.31 5.44 -13.87
N LYS A 105 -1.79 6.50 -14.49
CA LYS A 105 -3.10 6.60 -15.13
C LYS A 105 -2.89 6.47 -16.64
N ARG A 106 -3.05 5.24 -17.17
CA ARG A 106 -2.92 4.95 -18.61
C ARG A 106 -4.24 4.37 -19.13
N ASN A 107 -4.74 4.88 -20.25
CA ASN A 107 -6.01 4.44 -20.85
C ASN A 107 -7.19 4.45 -19.88
N ASN A 108 -7.24 5.48 -19.01
CA ASN A 108 -8.30 5.65 -18.02
C ASN A 108 -8.38 4.50 -16.98
N ARG A 109 -7.29 3.73 -16.84
CA ARG A 109 -7.07 2.71 -15.81
C ARG A 109 -5.89 3.09 -14.93
N PHE A 110 -5.95 2.66 -13.68
CA PHE A 110 -4.84 2.81 -12.73
C PHE A 110 -3.95 1.58 -12.82
N LYS A 111 -2.69 1.80 -13.18
CA LYS A 111 -1.67 0.77 -13.33
C LYS A 111 -0.54 1.08 -12.37
N VAL A 112 0.19 0.04 -11.96
CA VAL A 112 1.41 0.21 -11.18
C VAL A 112 2.57 -0.39 -11.94
N GLN A 113 3.65 0.37 -12.01
CA GLN A 113 4.92 -0.07 -12.55
C GLN A 113 5.89 -0.19 -11.39
N ILE A 114 6.42 -1.39 -11.16
CA ILE A 114 7.43 -1.65 -10.14
C ILE A 114 8.73 -1.94 -10.87
N SER A 115 9.78 -1.16 -10.57
CA SER A 115 11.13 -1.40 -11.06
C SER A 115 12.03 -1.77 -9.89
N THR A 116 12.62 -2.96 -9.95
CA THR A 116 13.57 -3.49 -8.95
C THR A 116 14.80 -4.06 -9.64
N LEU A 117 15.95 -3.97 -8.98
CA LEU A 117 17.24 -4.45 -9.52
C LEU A 117 17.53 -5.92 -9.16
N GLU A 118 16.86 -6.47 -8.14
CA GLU A 118 17.39 -7.66 -7.45
C GLU A 118 16.49 -8.90 -7.50
N LYS A 119 15.23 -8.81 -7.96
CA LYS A 119 14.30 -9.94 -7.80
C LYS A 119 13.10 -9.91 -8.77
N GLU A 120 12.75 -11.06 -9.33
CA GLU A 120 11.41 -11.29 -9.90
C GLU A 120 10.37 -11.30 -8.77
N LEU A 121 9.24 -10.62 -8.97
CA LEU A 121 8.22 -10.47 -7.93
C LEU A 121 7.34 -11.72 -7.87
N ASP A 122 7.37 -12.41 -6.72
CA ASP A 122 6.40 -13.46 -6.41
C ASP A 122 5.01 -12.83 -6.20
N PRO A 123 3.89 -13.45 -6.66
CA PRO A 123 2.54 -13.02 -6.31
C PRO A 123 2.24 -12.86 -4.81
N ASN A 124 3.05 -13.46 -3.93
CA ASN A 124 3.01 -13.31 -2.47
C ASN A 124 4.09 -12.37 -1.89
N ASP A 125 4.85 -11.68 -2.74
CA ASP A 125 5.89 -10.76 -2.31
C ASP A 125 5.28 -9.62 -1.45
N PRO A 126 5.87 -9.29 -0.29
CA PRO A 126 5.41 -8.20 0.57
C PRO A 126 5.22 -6.86 -0.16
N LEU A 127 6.04 -6.57 -1.18
CA LEU A 127 5.92 -5.37 -2.01
C LEU A 127 4.64 -5.37 -2.83
N LEU A 128 4.26 -6.52 -3.40
CA LEU A 128 3.03 -6.64 -4.16
C LEU A 128 1.80 -6.55 -3.24
N LEU A 129 1.89 -7.15 -2.04
CA LEU A 129 0.85 -7.00 -1.02
C LEU A 129 0.69 -5.54 -0.58
N TRP A 130 1.80 -4.81 -0.46
CA TRP A 130 1.79 -3.39 -0.14
C TRP A 130 1.11 -2.56 -1.24
N VAL A 131 1.46 -2.77 -2.51
CA VAL A 131 0.80 -2.11 -3.65
C VAL A 131 -0.69 -2.45 -3.71
N ARG A 132 -1.07 -3.71 -3.46
CA ARG A 132 -2.48 -4.13 -3.38
C ARG A 132 -3.22 -3.45 -2.24
N ALA A 133 -2.58 -3.24 -1.09
CA ALA A 133 -3.19 -2.52 0.04
C ALA A 133 -3.42 -1.03 -0.28
N ILE A 134 -2.45 -0.36 -0.91
CA ILE A 134 -2.58 1.03 -1.37
C ILE A 134 -3.74 1.14 -2.38
N LYS A 135 -3.79 0.22 -3.35
CA LYS A 135 -4.88 0.11 -4.33
C LYS A 135 -6.25 0.00 -3.65
N GLU A 136 -6.41 -0.91 -2.70
CA GLU A 136 -7.70 -1.14 -2.07
C GLU A 136 -8.12 0.07 -1.21
N TYR A 137 -7.16 0.75 -0.57
CA TYR A 137 -7.41 2.01 0.11
C TYR A 137 -7.93 3.08 -0.87
N VAL A 138 -7.27 3.26 -2.02
CA VAL A 138 -7.73 4.17 -3.08
C VAL A 138 -9.12 3.77 -3.58
N ARG A 139 -9.40 2.48 -3.76
CA ARG A 139 -10.71 1.96 -4.17
C ARG A 139 -11.82 2.34 -3.20
N ILE A 140 -11.57 2.19 -1.89
CA ILE A 140 -12.51 2.57 -0.82
C ILE A 140 -12.76 4.08 -0.87
N TYR A 141 -11.75 4.89 -1.19
CA TYR A 141 -11.89 6.34 -1.29
C TYR A 141 -12.66 6.81 -2.54
N ILE A 142 -12.61 6.05 -3.64
CA ILE A 142 -13.36 6.34 -4.87
C ILE A 142 -14.85 6.01 -4.70
N LYS A 143 -15.17 4.90 -4.03
CA LYS A 143 -16.56 4.51 -3.76
C LYS A 143 -17.14 5.38 -2.63
N ARG A 144 -18.34 5.94 -2.84
CA ARG A 144 -19.06 6.76 -1.84
C ARG A 144 -20.26 6.01 -1.26
N THR A 145 -20.06 4.78 -0.78
CA THR A 145 -21.12 4.04 -0.08
C THR A 145 -21.03 4.24 1.44
N PRO A 146 -22.13 4.08 2.20
CA PRO A 146 -22.10 4.21 3.67
C PRO A 146 -21.06 3.29 4.32
N ALA A 147 -20.93 2.06 3.80
CA ALA A 147 -19.91 1.11 4.23
C ALA A 147 -18.48 1.66 4.03
N THR A 148 -18.19 2.31 2.89
CA THR A 148 -16.85 2.87 2.62
C THR A 148 -16.49 4.04 3.51
N LEU A 149 -17.48 4.84 3.95
CA LEU A 149 -17.26 5.90 4.94
C LEU A 149 -16.89 5.31 6.31
N PHE A 150 -17.58 4.25 6.74
CA PHE A 150 -17.22 3.53 7.96
C PHE A 150 -15.80 2.96 7.89
N PHE A 151 -15.45 2.28 6.78
CA PHE A 151 -14.10 1.75 6.59
C PHE A 151 -13.03 2.85 6.55
N ARG A 152 -13.32 4.02 5.98
CA ARG A 152 -12.41 5.16 5.99
C ARG A 152 -12.10 5.61 7.42
N ILE A 153 -13.11 5.69 8.28
CA ILE A 153 -12.94 6.06 9.69
C ILE A 153 -12.17 4.97 10.44
N LEU A 154 -12.54 3.70 10.25
CA LEU A 154 -11.90 2.54 10.90
C LEU A 154 -10.40 2.46 10.54
N MET A 155 -10.07 2.60 9.26
CA MET A 155 -8.69 2.56 8.77
C MET A 155 -7.84 3.71 9.33
N ASN A 156 -8.37 4.94 9.29
CA ASN A 156 -7.63 6.12 9.73
C ASN A 156 -7.46 6.20 11.25
N LYS A 157 -8.45 5.74 12.05
CA LYS A 157 -8.39 5.81 13.51
C LYS A 157 -7.75 4.60 14.17
N MET A 158 -8.04 3.38 13.69
CA MET A 158 -7.63 2.15 14.38
C MET A 158 -6.49 1.45 13.65
N ILE A 159 -6.69 1.06 12.40
CA ILE A 159 -5.77 0.12 11.73
C ILE A 159 -4.39 0.74 11.52
N LEU A 160 -4.30 1.96 10.98
CA LEU A 160 -3.01 2.58 10.67
C LEU A 160 -2.17 2.95 11.92
N LYS A 161 -2.79 3.07 13.09
CA LYS A 161 -2.11 3.37 14.36
C LYS A 161 -1.64 2.13 15.14
N MET A 162 -2.16 0.96 14.78
CA MET A 162 -1.87 -0.30 15.47
C MET A 162 -0.66 -1.03 14.90
N ASP A 163 0.03 -1.78 15.75
CA ASP A 163 1.11 -2.69 15.37
C ASP A 163 0.62 -3.79 14.42
N PRO A 164 1.47 -4.35 13.54
CA PRO A 164 1.07 -5.42 12.61
C PRO A 164 0.41 -6.64 13.29
N SER A 165 0.84 -6.99 14.51
CA SER A 165 0.23 -8.04 15.33
C SER A 165 -1.18 -7.67 15.81
N GLN A 166 -1.36 -6.45 16.31
CA GLN A 166 -2.65 -5.93 16.78
C GLN A 166 -3.65 -5.77 15.63
N ARG A 167 -3.19 -5.41 14.42
CA ARG A 167 -4.05 -5.35 13.22
C ARG A 167 -4.64 -6.71 12.87
N LYS A 168 -3.86 -7.80 12.97
CA LYS A 168 -4.35 -9.17 12.71
C LYS A 168 -5.44 -9.56 13.71
N ILE A 169 -5.24 -9.27 15.00
CA ILE A 169 -6.22 -9.56 16.06
C ILE A 169 -7.47 -8.70 15.89
N CYS A 170 -7.31 -7.40 15.60
CA CYS A 170 -8.42 -6.49 15.36
C CYS A 170 -9.28 -6.93 14.17
N LEU A 171 -8.66 -7.36 13.06
CA LEU A 171 -9.38 -7.89 11.91
C LEU A 171 -10.12 -9.20 12.23
N MET A 172 -9.52 -10.07 13.04
CA MET A 172 -10.17 -11.29 13.50
C MET A 172 -11.38 -10.98 14.36
N MET A 173 -11.26 -10.08 15.34
CA MET A 173 -12.38 -9.63 16.18
C MET A 173 -13.48 -8.98 15.34
N ALA A 174 -13.13 -8.09 14.41
CA ALA A 174 -14.11 -7.43 13.54
C ALA A 174 -14.88 -8.44 12.66
N LYS A 175 -14.21 -9.49 12.15
CA LYS A 175 -14.86 -10.58 11.42
C LYS A 175 -15.86 -11.33 12.30
N ILE A 176 -15.50 -11.62 13.55
CA ILE A 176 -16.37 -12.29 14.50
C ILE A 176 -17.60 -11.42 14.79
N THR A 177 -17.40 -10.14 15.11
CA THR A 177 -18.51 -9.19 15.37
C THR A 177 -19.44 -9.04 14.17
N ALA A 178 -18.91 -9.05 12.93
CA ALA A 178 -19.73 -8.98 11.73
C ALA A 178 -20.60 -10.24 11.55
N VAL A 179 -20.06 -11.42 11.84
CA VAL A 179 -20.82 -12.68 11.82
C VAL A 179 -21.90 -12.67 12.89
N GLU A 180 -21.56 -12.24 14.10
CA GLU A 180 -22.51 -12.13 15.22
C GLU A 180 -23.68 -11.20 14.88
N LEU A 181 -23.39 -10.02 14.32
CA LEU A 181 -24.42 -9.06 13.91
C LEU A 181 -25.31 -9.61 12.78
N LEU A 182 -24.74 -10.39 11.85
CA LEU A 182 -25.50 -11.08 10.81
C LEU A 182 -26.46 -12.13 11.40
N VAL A 183 -26.01 -12.91 12.40
CA VAL A 183 -26.86 -13.88 13.10
C VAL A 183 -28.02 -13.18 13.81
N ILE A 184 -27.75 -12.07 14.50
CA ILE A 184 -28.81 -11.26 15.14
C ILE A 184 -29.83 -10.78 14.12
N ILE A 185 -29.39 -10.27 12.96
CA ILE A 185 -30.28 -9.84 11.88
C ILE A 185 -31.15 -11.01 11.38
N LEU A 186 -30.57 -12.19 11.17
CA LEU A 186 -31.32 -13.38 10.72
C LEU A 186 -32.37 -13.81 11.75
N VAL A 187 -32.04 -13.77 13.05
CA VAL A 187 -32.98 -14.08 14.13
C VAL A 187 -34.13 -13.07 14.15
N VAL A 188 -33.84 -11.77 14.00
CA VAL A 188 -34.88 -10.73 13.97
C VAL A 188 -35.79 -10.90 12.75
N ILE A 189 -35.23 -11.12 11.56
CA ILE A 189 -36.02 -11.34 10.33
C ILE A 189 -36.86 -12.61 10.45
N GLY A 190 -36.28 -13.69 10.99
CA GLY A 190 -36.99 -14.94 11.25
C GLY A 190 -38.14 -14.73 12.22
N TYR A 191 -37.90 -14.04 13.34
CA TYR A 191 -38.94 -13.71 14.31
C TYR A 191 -40.08 -12.91 13.67
N VAL A 192 -39.77 -11.85 12.90
CA VAL A 192 -40.79 -11.02 12.26
C VAL A 192 -41.60 -11.79 11.20
N ASN A 193 -41.01 -12.72 10.45
CA ASN A 193 -41.73 -13.45 9.40
C ASN A 193 -42.50 -14.69 9.91
N PHE A 194 -42.05 -15.31 11.01
CA PHE A 194 -42.65 -16.54 11.51
C PHE A 194 -43.54 -16.35 12.73
N VAL A 195 -43.36 -15.26 13.49
CA VAL A 195 -44.08 -15.04 14.77
C VAL A 195 -45.05 -13.87 14.70
N LEU A 196 -44.76 -12.84 13.89
CA LEU A 196 -45.67 -11.71 13.66
C LEU A 196 -46.63 -12.00 12.51
#